data_AF-A9P8X2-F1
#
_entry.id   AF-A9P8X2-F1
#
_cell.length_a   1.000
_cell.length_b   1.000
_cell.length_c   1.000
_cell.angle_alpha   90.00
_cell.angle_beta   90.00
_cell.angle_gamma   90.00
#
_symmetry.space_group_name_H-M   'P 1'
#
loop_
_entity.id
_entity.type
_entity.pdbx_description
1 polymer ?
#
loop_
_entity_poly.entity_id
_entity_poly.type
_entity_poly.pdbx_seq_one_letter_code
_entity_poly.pdbx_strand_id
1 'polypeptide(L)'
;MTEAVIRNKPGMASVKDMPILQDGPPPGGFAPVRFARRIPSKGPSAMAIFLAAFGAFSYGMYKSARATRSAGHLRKRSMLHAGRSCLCFKLKKMKDSSRSGRSILNTRQM
;
A
#
# COMPACT_ATOMS: atom_id res chain seq x y z
N MET A 1 -77.74 -16.46 -18.84
CA MET A 1 -78.28 -17.16 -17.65
C MET A 1 -77.76 -18.59 -17.48
N THR A 2 -76.72 -19.03 -18.21
CA THR A 2 -76.20 -20.42 -18.14
C THR A 2 -75.01 -20.60 -17.19
N GLU A 3 -74.40 -19.50 -16.74
CA GLU A 3 -73.16 -19.55 -15.95
C GLU A 3 -73.33 -20.21 -14.57
N ALA A 4 -74.53 -20.12 -13.98
CA ALA A 4 -74.85 -20.79 -12.73
C ALA A 4 -74.88 -22.33 -12.84
N VAL A 5 -75.17 -22.86 -14.03
CA VAL A 5 -75.19 -24.31 -14.30
C VAL A 5 -73.78 -24.84 -14.53
N ILE A 6 -72.92 -24.06 -15.18
CA ILE A 6 -71.55 -24.46 -15.55
C ILE A 6 -70.59 -24.38 -14.35
N ARG A 7 -70.69 -23.34 -13.53
CA ARG A 7 -69.81 -23.11 -12.37
C ARG A 7 -70.38 -23.71 -11.07
N ASN A 8 -71.24 -24.70 -11.14
CA ASN A 8 -72.03 -25.14 -9.99
C ASN A 8 -71.15 -25.79 -8.89
N LYS A 9 -71.31 -25.37 -7.63
CA LYS A 9 -70.84 -26.08 -6.43
C LYS A 9 -72.02 -26.80 -5.77
N PRO A 10 -71.87 -28.06 -5.31
CA PRO A 10 -72.95 -28.74 -4.60
C PRO A 10 -73.33 -27.96 -3.32
N GLY A 11 -74.60 -27.56 -3.19
CA GLY A 11 -75.13 -26.87 -2.01
C GLY A 11 -75.21 -25.33 -2.08
N MET A 12 -75.06 -24.70 -3.25
CA MET A 12 -75.22 -23.24 -3.37
C MET A 12 -76.68 -22.80 -3.22
N ALA A 13 -76.95 -21.89 -2.29
CA ALA A 13 -78.27 -21.29 -2.06
C ALA A 13 -78.50 -20.01 -2.89
N SER A 14 -77.42 -19.36 -3.35
CA SER A 14 -77.49 -18.10 -4.09
C SER A 14 -76.43 -18.01 -5.19
N VAL A 15 -76.71 -17.22 -6.22
CA VAL A 15 -75.79 -16.93 -7.34
C VAL A 15 -74.49 -16.24 -6.85
N LYS A 16 -74.52 -15.59 -5.69
CA LYS A 16 -73.34 -14.95 -5.09
C LYS A 16 -72.27 -15.93 -4.59
N ASP A 17 -72.66 -17.15 -4.27
CA ASP A 17 -71.77 -18.19 -3.71
C ASP A 17 -71.06 -19.02 -4.80
N MET A 18 -71.23 -18.60 -6.06
CA MET A 18 -70.62 -19.23 -7.22
C MET A 18 -69.09 -19.24 -7.09
N PRO A 19 -68.41 -20.38 -7.34
CA PRO A 19 -66.96 -20.45 -7.36
C PRO A 19 -66.37 -19.49 -8.40
N ILE A 20 -65.55 -18.59 -7.91
CA ILE A 20 -64.71 -17.72 -8.72
C ILE A 20 -63.27 -18.03 -8.30
N LEU A 21 -62.61 -18.91 -9.05
CA LEU A 21 -61.19 -19.14 -8.91
C LEU A 21 -60.48 -18.20 -9.89
N GLN A 22 -60.14 -17.01 -9.42
CA GLN A 22 -59.35 -16.05 -10.18
C GLN A 22 -57.88 -16.29 -9.89
N ASP A 23 -57.05 -16.26 -10.94
CA ASP A 23 -55.60 -16.27 -10.79
C ASP A 23 -55.18 -14.98 -10.09
N GLY A 24 -54.98 -15.09 -8.78
CA GLY A 24 -54.54 -14.01 -7.91
C GLY A 24 -53.13 -14.27 -7.41
N PRO A 25 -52.42 -13.21 -6.97
CA PRO A 25 -51.20 -13.42 -6.20
C PRO A 25 -51.52 -14.30 -4.98
N PRO A 26 -50.56 -15.13 -4.54
CA PRO A 26 -50.76 -15.95 -3.36
C PRO A 26 -51.10 -15.07 -2.14
N PRO A 27 -51.89 -15.56 -1.17
CA PRO A 27 -52.14 -14.84 0.06
C PRO A 27 -50.80 -14.57 0.76
N GLY A 28 -50.37 -13.30 0.77
CA GLY A 28 -49.03 -12.88 1.21
C GLY A 28 -48.21 -12.13 0.16
N GLY A 29 -48.65 -12.09 -1.09
CA GLY A 29 -47.99 -11.33 -2.17
C GLY A 29 -46.67 -11.94 -2.65
N PHE A 30 -45.97 -11.23 -3.53
CA PHE A 30 -44.65 -11.63 -4.03
C PHE A 30 -43.53 -11.07 -3.16
N ALA A 31 -42.40 -11.78 -3.11
CA ALA A 31 -41.21 -11.28 -2.45
C ALA A 31 -40.77 -9.93 -3.05
N PRO A 32 -40.24 -9.01 -2.23
CA PRO A 32 -39.84 -7.69 -2.70
C PRO A 32 -38.71 -7.79 -3.72
N VAL A 33 -39.00 -7.44 -4.96
CA VAL A 33 -38.03 -7.44 -6.05
C VAL A 33 -37.12 -6.23 -5.93
N ARG A 34 -35.80 -6.47 -5.93
CA ARG A 34 -34.80 -5.40 -5.85
C ARG A 34 -34.63 -4.76 -7.24
N PHE A 35 -35.22 -3.59 -7.43
CA PHE A 35 -35.16 -2.85 -8.70
C PHE A 35 -33.95 -1.89 -8.81
N ALA A 36 -33.39 -1.45 -7.67
CA ALA A 36 -32.36 -0.42 -7.65
C ALA A 36 -30.94 -0.98 -7.78
N ARG A 37 -30.10 -0.28 -8.56
CA ARG A 37 -28.67 -0.56 -8.64
C ARG A 37 -27.98 -0.18 -7.33
N ARG A 38 -27.34 -1.14 -6.67
CA ARG A 38 -26.53 -0.90 -5.46
C ARG A 38 -25.05 -1.11 -5.77
N ILE A 39 -24.32 0.00 -5.97
CA ILE A 39 -22.86 -0.02 -6.11
C ILE A 39 -22.26 0.23 -4.72
N PRO A 40 -21.61 -0.76 -4.10
CA PRO A 40 -20.99 -0.57 -2.79
C PRO A 40 -19.69 0.24 -2.92
N SER A 41 -19.64 1.46 -2.38
CA SER A 41 -18.42 2.25 -2.25
C SER A 41 -17.69 1.90 -0.95
N LYS A 42 -17.04 0.72 -0.91
CA LYS A 42 -16.26 0.26 0.26
C LYS A 42 -14.78 0.65 0.21
N GLY A 43 -14.41 1.61 -0.64
CA GLY A 43 -13.03 2.07 -0.78
C GLY A 43 -12.59 2.92 0.42
N PRO A 44 -11.27 2.97 0.71
CA PRO A 44 -10.72 3.90 1.68
C PRO A 44 -11.04 5.35 1.28
N SER A 45 -11.28 6.21 2.26
CA SER A 45 -11.60 7.62 2.01
C SER A 45 -10.43 8.32 1.33
N ALA A 46 -10.72 9.42 0.62
CA ALA A 46 -9.70 10.20 -0.08
C ALA A 46 -8.55 10.64 0.87
N MET A 47 -8.90 11.05 2.09
CA MET A 47 -7.92 11.43 3.10
C MET A 47 -7.08 10.25 3.58
N ALA A 48 -7.67 9.06 3.70
CA ALA A 48 -6.91 7.86 4.08
C ALA A 48 -5.86 7.51 3.01
N ILE A 49 -6.22 7.59 1.74
CA ILE A 49 -5.28 7.36 0.62
C ILE A 49 -4.17 8.43 0.62
N PHE A 50 -4.55 9.70 0.79
CA PHE A 50 -3.59 10.81 0.80
C PHE A 50 -2.58 10.69 1.95
N LEU A 51 -3.06 10.44 3.17
CA LEU A 51 -2.21 10.29 4.34
C LEU A 51 -1.32 9.05 4.25
N ALA A 52 -1.82 7.95 3.70
CA ALA A 52 -1.01 6.76 3.46
C ALA A 52 0.12 7.04 2.47
N ALA A 53 -0.17 7.70 1.34
CA ALA A 53 0.83 8.06 0.35
C ALA A 53 1.85 9.05 0.91
N PHE A 54 1.39 10.10 1.60
CA PHE A 54 2.26 11.10 2.21
C PHE A 54 3.12 10.51 3.33
N GLY A 55 2.56 9.63 4.16
CA GLY A 55 3.27 8.92 5.22
C GLY A 55 4.35 8.00 4.66
N ALA A 56 4.02 7.22 3.62
CA ALA A 56 4.98 6.36 2.94
C ALA A 56 6.12 7.17 2.29
N PHE A 57 5.78 8.28 1.64
CA PHE A 57 6.76 9.16 0.99
C PHE A 57 7.71 9.81 2.01
N SER A 58 7.17 10.46 3.04
CA SER A 58 7.96 11.12 4.09
C SER A 58 8.87 10.14 4.82
N TYR A 59 8.38 8.93 5.12
CA TYR A 59 9.19 7.87 5.73
C TYR A 59 10.27 7.33 4.78
N GLY A 60 9.95 7.17 3.49
CA GLY A 60 10.91 6.76 2.48
C GLY A 60 12.05 7.77 2.31
N MET A 61 11.72 9.07 2.31
CA MET A 61 12.69 10.16 2.26
C MET A 61 13.58 10.19 3.52
N TYR A 62 12.99 9.97 4.70
CA TYR A 62 13.76 9.87 5.94
C TYR A 62 14.79 8.72 5.91
N LYS A 63 14.39 7.54 5.41
CA LYS A 63 15.30 6.38 5.29
C LYS A 63 16.39 6.61 4.24
N SER A 64 16.03 7.10 3.06
CA SER A 64 16.99 7.33 1.97
C SER A 64 18.03 8.39 2.31
N ALA A 65 17.63 9.46 3.00
CA ALA A 65 18.56 10.48 3.49
C ALA A 65 19.58 9.90 4.49
N ARG A 66 19.11 9.08 5.44
CA ARG A 66 19.99 8.40 6.40
C ARG A 66 20.95 7.43 5.71
N ALA A 67 20.48 6.67 4.72
CA ALA A 67 21.31 5.74 3.96
C ALA A 67 22.42 6.46 3.20
N THR A 68 22.10 7.58 2.55
CA THR A 68 23.07 8.41 1.81
C THR A 68 24.14 8.98 2.73
N ARG A 69 23.77 9.45 3.93
CA ARG A 69 24.71 9.93 4.94
C ARG A 69 25.70 8.84 5.38
N SER A 70 25.19 7.65 5.65
CA SER A 70 26.02 6.50 6.04
C SER A 70 26.96 6.05 4.92
N ALA A 71 26.44 5.95 3.69
CA ALA A 71 27.24 5.61 2.51
C ALA A 71 28.34 6.65 2.24
N GLY A 72 28.04 7.94 2.42
CA GLY A 72 29.03 9.01 2.32
C GLY A 72 30.16 8.89 3.35
N HIS A 73 29.83 8.55 4.60
CA HIS A 73 30.84 8.32 5.64
C HIS A 73 31.74 7.13 5.33
N LEU A 74 31.15 6.03 4.87
CA LEU A 74 31.88 4.84 4.43
C LEU A 74 32.80 5.17 3.25
N ARG A 75 32.30 5.87 2.23
CA ARG A 75 33.09 6.29 1.06
C ARG A 75 34.27 7.18 1.46
N LYS A 76 34.08 8.13 2.38
CA LYS A 76 35.16 8.97 2.92
C LYS A 76 36.22 8.13 3.63
N ARG A 77 35.81 7.16 4.46
CA ARG A 77 36.73 6.21 5.12
C ARG A 77 37.50 5.38 4.10
N SER A 78 36.84 4.82 3.09
CA SER A 78 37.48 4.06 2.03
C SER A 78 38.50 4.89 1.25
N MET A 79 38.18 6.15 0.93
CA MET A 79 39.12 7.06 0.26
C MET A 79 40.32 7.44 1.13
N LEU A 80 40.11 7.70 2.43
CA LEU A 80 41.20 7.94 3.39
C LEU A 80 42.13 6.72 3.49
N HIS A 81 41.57 5.52 3.54
CA HIS A 81 42.35 4.28 3.52
C HIS A 81 43.11 4.12 2.21
N ALA A 82 42.48 4.35 1.06
CA ALA A 82 43.16 4.31 -0.25
C ALA A 82 44.30 5.33 -0.34
N GLY A 83 44.12 6.54 0.19
CA GLY A 83 45.16 7.57 0.26
C GLY A 83 46.33 7.19 1.18
N ARG A 84 46.07 6.55 2.33
CA ARG A 84 47.12 6.02 3.23
C ARG A 84 47.84 4.81 2.64
N SER A 85 47.13 4.00 1.86
CA SER A 85 47.68 2.84 1.14
C SER A 85 48.44 3.24 -0.13
N CYS A 86 48.18 4.44 -0.67
CA CYS A 86 48.86 4.95 -1.85
C CYS A 86 50.37 4.95 -1.65
N LEU A 87 51.07 4.33 -2.59
CA LEU A 87 52.52 4.21 -2.58
C LEU A 87 53.18 5.59 -2.42
N CYS A 88 52.63 6.63 -3.05
CA CYS A 88 53.12 8.00 -2.94
C CYS A 88 53.10 8.55 -1.51
N PHE A 89 52.06 8.28 -0.71
CA PHE A 89 51.99 8.73 0.68
C PHE A 89 53.01 7.99 1.57
N LYS A 90 53.16 6.67 1.37
CA LYS A 90 54.20 5.86 2.04
C LYS A 90 55.61 6.29 1.64
N LEU A 91 55.86 6.52 0.36
CA LEU A 91 57.15 6.95 -0.18
C LEU A 91 57.53 8.35 0.32
N LYS A 92 56.56 9.28 0.41
CA LYS A 92 56.78 10.61 1.00
C LYS A 92 57.21 10.49 2.47
N LYS A 93 56.50 9.68 3.26
CA LYS A 93 56.85 9.40 4.66
C LYS A 93 58.26 8.81 4.80
N MET A 94 58.63 7.85 3.95
CA MET A 94 59.98 7.28 3.96
C MET A 94 61.05 8.32 3.59
N LYS A 95 60.79 9.18 2.60
CA LYS A 95 61.71 10.24 2.17
C LYS A 95 61.95 11.25 3.29
N ASP A 96 60.90 11.66 3.99
CA ASP A 96 60.97 12.63 5.10
C ASP A 96 61.73 12.04 6.30
N SER A 97 61.53 10.75 6.62
CA SER A 97 62.31 10.04 7.65
C SER A 97 63.80 9.91 7.28
N SER A 98 64.13 9.67 6.01
CA SER A 98 65.54 9.63 5.55
C SER A 98 66.23 11.00 5.61
N ARG A 99 65.46 12.09 5.42
CA ARG A 99 65.96 13.47 5.52
C ARG A 99 66.24 13.86 6.98
N SER A 100 65.33 13.48 7.89
CA SER A 100 65.49 13.67 9.33
C SER A 100 66.63 12.83 9.93
N GLY A 101 66.80 11.58 9.50
CA GLY A 101 67.93 10.75 9.96
C GLY A 101 69.28 11.34 9.57
N ARG A 102 69.37 11.93 8.37
CA ARG A 102 70.57 12.64 7.90
C ARG A 102 70.87 13.91 8.70
N SER A 103 69.87 14.67 9.10
CA SER A 103 70.09 15.88 9.92
C SER A 103 70.57 15.55 11.33
N ILE A 104 70.13 14.43 11.92
CA ILE A 104 70.53 14.01 13.28
C ILE A 104 71.97 13.46 13.30
N LEU A 105 72.41 12.79 12.23
CA LEU A 105 73.79 12.33 12.10
C LEU A 105 74.78 13.50 11.97
N ASN A 106 74.42 14.56 11.25
CA ASN A 106 75.27 15.75 11.10
C ASN A 106 75.39 16.60 12.37
N THR A 107 74.38 16.62 13.25
CA THR A 107 74.44 17.38 14.51
C THR A 107 75.12 16.64 15.66
N ARG A 108 75.42 15.33 15.51
CA ARG A 108 76.18 14.55 16.49
C ARG A 108 77.69 14.47 16.20
N GLN A 109 78.15 15.04 15.08
CA GLN A 109 79.57 15.12 14.72
C GLN A 109 80.19 16.51 14.97
N MET A 110 79.55 17.36 15.77
CA MET A 110 80.11 18.60 16.30
C MET A 110 80.21 18.52 17.82
#